data_AF-A0A7J7NG18-F1
#
_entry.id   AF-A0A7J7NG18-F1
#
_cell.length_a   1.000
_cell.length_b   1.000
_cell.length_c   1.000
_cell.angle_alpha   90.00
_cell.angle_beta   90.00
_cell.angle_gamma   90.00
#
_symmetry.space_group_name_H-M   'P 1'
#
loop_
_entity.id
_entity.type
_entity.pdbx_description
1 polymer ?
#
loop_
_entity_poly.entity_id
_entity_poly.type
_entity_poly.pdbx_seq_one_letter_code
_entity_poly.pdbx_strand_id
1 'polypeptide(L)'
;MLRRYAKSLSIFQRSSLVEKSRQKPKENLLVLSDTLKTGKYDDDQMLKSCDIKTDSKFTQVKGRVLSDPKLKVGDMEDFFPRNEWWNFSTKKLVEPTRVNDQYLINILLKINGNLGGLNSMLTTEHGLNIPMISKAPAMMLGMDVSHGSPVQADVPSISVMVSSRQWSSISRYRACVRTLSPKFEMVVALFKRDSNTMDAGIIR
;
A
#
# COMPACT_ATOMS: atom_id res chain seq x y z
N MET A 1 5.78 -29.11 -23.41
CA MET A 1 5.94 -27.64 -23.47
C MET A 1 4.90 -27.01 -22.54
N LEU A 2 5.32 -26.39 -21.44
CA LEU A 2 4.40 -25.67 -20.53
C LEU A 2 4.20 -24.24 -21.05
N ARG A 3 2.94 -23.84 -21.31
CA ARG A 3 2.59 -22.47 -21.70
C ARG A 3 1.83 -21.79 -20.55
N ARG A 4 2.31 -20.62 -20.11
CA ARG A 4 1.67 -19.83 -19.04
C ARG A 4 0.34 -19.25 -19.51
N TYR A 5 -0.70 -19.36 -18.69
CA TYR A 5 -1.98 -18.69 -18.93
C TYR A 5 -1.86 -17.19 -18.58
N ALA A 6 -2.12 -16.33 -19.57
CA ALA A 6 -1.90 -14.89 -19.45
C ALA A 6 -3.18 -14.06 -19.36
N LYS A 7 -4.38 -14.65 -19.38
CA LYS A 7 -5.65 -13.89 -19.30
C LYS A 7 -6.07 -13.65 -17.86
N SER A 8 -6.88 -12.61 -17.66
CA SER A 8 -7.51 -12.34 -16.36
C SER A 8 -8.37 -13.52 -15.99
N LEU A 9 -8.10 -14.10 -14.82
CA LEU A 9 -8.93 -15.17 -14.28
C LEU A 9 -10.33 -14.63 -13.98
N SER A 10 -11.36 -15.40 -14.31
CA SER A 10 -12.74 -15.13 -13.89
C SER A 10 -12.84 -15.13 -12.37
N ILE A 11 -13.92 -14.58 -11.79
CA ILE A 11 -14.12 -14.61 -10.33
C ILE A 11 -14.03 -16.05 -9.80
N PHE A 12 -14.65 -17.01 -10.49
CA PHE A 12 -14.57 -18.43 -10.14
C PHE A 12 -13.15 -18.98 -10.26
N GLN A 13 -12.41 -18.63 -11.32
CA GLN A 13 -11.03 -19.08 -11.50
C GLN A 13 -10.06 -18.44 -10.51
N ARG A 14 -10.26 -17.17 -10.12
CA ARG A 14 -9.49 -16.51 -9.06
C ARG A 14 -9.75 -17.19 -7.73
N SER A 15 -11.01 -17.45 -7.41
CA SER A 15 -11.40 -18.21 -6.23
C SER A 15 -10.74 -19.60 -6.23
N SER A 16 -10.86 -20.34 -7.33
CA SER A 16 -10.22 -21.65 -7.48
C SER A 16 -8.69 -21.58 -7.43
N LEU A 17 -8.06 -20.56 -8.01
CA LEU A 17 -6.61 -20.36 -7.93
C LEU A 17 -6.21 -20.11 -6.49
N VAL A 18 -6.88 -19.17 -5.80
CA VAL A 18 -6.62 -18.86 -4.39
C VAL A 18 -6.75 -20.11 -3.54
N GLU A 19 -7.83 -20.89 -3.72
CA GLU A 19 -8.04 -22.16 -3.01
C GLU A 19 -6.95 -23.20 -3.31
N LYS A 20 -6.51 -23.33 -4.57
CA LYS A 20 -5.45 -24.28 -4.95
C LYS A 20 -4.04 -23.82 -4.59
N SER A 21 -3.79 -22.51 -4.57
CA SER A 21 -2.51 -21.92 -4.16
C SER A 21 -2.41 -21.76 -2.65
N ARG A 22 -3.54 -21.85 -1.94
CA ARG A 22 -3.59 -21.80 -0.49
C ARG A 22 -2.93 -23.05 0.07
N GLN A 23 -1.68 -22.90 0.46
CA GLN A 23 -0.95 -23.93 1.18
C GLN A 23 -0.99 -23.61 2.66
N LYS A 24 -1.27 -24.61 3.49
CA LYS A 24 -1.13 -24.43 4.93
C LYS A 24 0.35 -24.24 5.26
N PRO A 25 0.71 -23.45 6.29
CA PRO A 25 2.10 -23.21 6.66
C PRO A 25 2.94 -24.50 6.79
N LYS A 26 2.37 -25.58 7.34
CA LYS A 26 3.05 -26.88 7.47
C LYS A 26 3.37 -27.53 6.12
N GLU A 27 2.42 -27.52 5.19
CA GLU A 27 2.58 -28.11 3.86
C GLU A 27 3.60 -27.31 3.03
N ASN A 28 3.50 -25.97 3.07
CA ASN A 28 4.45 -25.08 2.42
C ASN A 28 5.89 -25.32 2.95
N LEU A 29 6.05 -25.46 4.26
CA LEU A 29 7.37 -25.73 4.86
C LEU A 29 7.96 -27.07 4.43
N LEU A 30 7.14 -28.12 4.29
CA LEU A 30 7.59 -29.41 3.76
C LEU A 30 8.04 -29.30 2.30
N VAL A 31 7.21 -28.68 1.45
CA VAL A 31 7.53 -28.47 0.03
C VAL A 31 8.85 -27.72 -0.13
N LEU A 32 9.04 -26.64 0.64
CA LEU A 32 10.27 -25.87 0.57
C LEU A 32 11.47 -26.65 1.13
N SER A 33 11.30 -27.42 2.21
CA SER A 33 12.37 -28.27 2.77
C SER A 33 12.84 -29.33 1.77
N ASP A 34 11.90 -29.99 1.09
CA ASP A 34 12.23 -31.00 0.08
C ASP A 34 12.85 -30.37 -1.17
N THR A 35 12.39 -29.18 -1.56
CA THR A 35 12.98 -28.40 -2.67
C THR A 35 14.42 -27.99 -2.36
N LEU A 36 14.72 -27.57 -1.12
CA LEU A 36 16.09 -27.24 -0.69
C LEU A 36 17.00 -28.48 -0.72
N LYS A 37 16.51 -29.65 -0.27
CA LYS A 37 17.28 -30.90 -0.27
C LYS A 37 17.55 -31.44 -1.67
N THR A 38 16.57 -31.34 -2.57
CA THR A 38 16.65 -31.91 -3.93
C THR A 38 17.26 -30.95 -4.94
N GLY A 39 17.28 -29.65 -4.66
CA GLY A 39 17.74 -28.60 -5.57
C GLY A 39 19.24 -28.62 -5.89
N LYS A 40 20.06 -29.35 -5.12
CA LYS A 40 21.52 -29.52 -5.34
C LYS A 40 22.25 -28.20 -5.65
N TYR A 41 21.86 -27.11 -5.00
CA TYR A 41 22.43 -25.79 -5.25
C TYR A 41 23.94 -25.75 -4.95
N ASP A 42 24.39 -26.51 -3.95
CA ASP A 42 25.82 -26.66 -3.65
C ASP A 42 26.60 -27.41 -4.74
N ASP A 43 25.94 -28.12 -5.68
CA ASP A 43 26.58 -28.78 -6.82
C ASP A 43 26.66 -27.89 -8.06
N ASP A 44 25.98 -26.74 -8.06
CA ASP A 44 25.93 -25.82 -9.18
C ASP A 44 27.32 -25.22 -9.45
N GLN A 45 27.83 -25.43 -10.66
CA GLN A 45 29.18 -25.03 -11.06
C GLN A 45 29.37 -23.51 -11.02
N MET A 46 28.32 -22.74 -11.31
CA MET A 46 28.35 -21.29 -11.26
C MET A 46 28.42 -20.82 -9.80
N LEU A 47 27.59 -21.35 -8.91
CA LEU A 47 27.62 -21.00 -7.49
C LEU A 47 28.96 -21.35 -6.84
N LYS A 48 29.53 -22.51 -7.17
CA LYS A 48 30.88 -22.91 -6.75
C LYS A 48 31.96 -21.95 -7.22
N SER A 49 31.90 -21.50 -8.48
CA SER A 49 32.88 -20.57 -9.04
C SER A 49 32.85 -19.19 -8.36
N CYS A 50 31.76 -18.87 -7.68
CA CYS A 50 31.56 -17.63 -6.92
C CYS A 50 31.73 -17.80 -5.40
N ASP A 51 32.19 -18.96 -4.91
CA ASP A 51 32.31 -19.30 -3.48
C ASP A 51 31.00 -19.17 -2.67
N ILE A 52 29.84 -19.29 -3.33
CA ILE A 52 28.52 -19.23 -2.69
C ILE A 52 28.16 -20.62 -2.16
N LYS A 53 27.77 -20.69 -0.88
CA LYS A 53 27.29 -21.92 -0.22
C LYS A 53 25.87 -21.73 0.29
N THR A 54 25.04 -22.76 0.20
CA THR A 54 23.64 -22.71 0.63
C THR A 54 23.39 -23.67 1.79
N ASP A 55 22.79 -23.19 2.88
CA ASP A 55 22.34 -24.08 3.94
C ASP A 55 21.05 -24.80 3.49
N SER A 56 20.99 -26.10 3.74
CA SER A 56 19.82 -26.94 3.43
C SER A 56 18.73 -26.88 4.50
N LYS A 57 18.95 -26.11 5.57
CA LYS A 57 18.01 -25.91 6.69
C LYS A 57 17.53 -24.48 6.76
N PHE A 58 16.27 -24.31 7.17
CA PHE A 58 15.75 -23.00 7.50
C PHE A 58 16.43 -22.40 8.73
N THR A 59 16.70 -21.11 8.67
CA THR A 59 17.12 -20.32 9.83
C THR A 59 16.07 -20.42 10.93
N GLN A 60 16.47 -20.90 12.10
CA GLN A 60 15.57 -21.01 13.25
C GLN A 60 15.57 -19.69 14.04
N VAL A 61 14.37 -19.20 14.36
CA VAL A 61 14.16 -17.98 15.15
C VAL A 61 13.27 -18.30 16.33
N LYS A 62 13.62 -17.81 17.52
CA LYS A 62 12.82 -17.98 18.74
C LYS A 62 11.61 -17.05 18.71
N GLY A 63 10.43 -17.60 18.39
CA GLY A 63 9.14 -16.91 18.49
C GLY A 63 8.49 -17.08 19.87
N ARG A 64 7.43 -16.30 20.13
CA ARG A 64 6.52 -16.48 21.28
C ARG A 64 5.08 -16.33 20.80
N VAL A 65 4.19 -17.23 21.22
CA VAL A 65 2.74 -17.11 20.99
C VAL A 65 2.12 -16.48 22.22
N LEU A 66 1.40 -15.38 22.03
CA LEU A 66 0.67 -14.72 23.11
C LEU A 66 -0.71 -15.37 23.25
N SER A 67 -1.20 -15.50 24.48
CA SER A 67 -2.55 -16.02 24.73
C SER A 67 -3.60 -15.09 24.14
N ASP A 68 -4.61 -15.67 23.48
CA ASP A 68 -5.75 -14.90 22.97
C ASP A 68 -6.39 -14.08 24.11
N PRO A 69 -6.60 -12.78 23.90
CA PRO A 69 -7.22 -11.97 24.92
C PRO A 69 -8.68 -12.41 25.12
N LYS A 70 -9.08 -12.59 26.38
CA LYS A 70 -10.50 -12.74 26.72
C LYS A 70 -11.20 -11.41 26.50
N LEU A 71 -12.25 -11.39 25.70
CA LEU A 71 -13.05 -10.19 25.50
C LEU A 71 -14.31 -10.30 26.34
N LYS A 72 -14.67 -9.20 27.01
CA LYS A 72 -16.04 -9.00 27.44
C LYS A 72 -16.82 -8.45 26.24
N VAL A 73 -18.06 -8.88 26.07
CA VAL A 73 -19.02 -8.26 25.14
C VAL A 73 -20.26 -7.77 25.92
N GLY A 74 -21.26 -7.22 25.24
CA GLY A 74 -22.50 -6.72 25.87
C GLY A 74 -23.05 -7.66 26.92
N ASP A 75 -23.62 -7.10 27.98
CA ASP A 75 -24.18 -7.86 29.11
C ASP A 75 -23.12 -8.66 29.92
N MET A 76 -21.83 -8.26 29.81
CA MET A 76 -20.65 -8.86 30.48
C MET A 76 -20.41 -10.35 30.16
N GLU A 77 -21.00 -10.82 29.07
CA GLU A 77 -20.81 -12.18 28.55
C GLU A 77 -19.32 -12.41 28.22
N ASP A 78 -18.80 -13.56 28.64
CA ASP A 78 -17.46 -13.99 28.24
C ASP A 78 -17.47 -14.37 26.76
N PHE A 79 -16.71 -13.61 25.96
CA PHE A 79 -16.47 -13.91 24.57
C PHE A 79 -15.04 -14.41 24.39
N PHE A 80 -14.94 -15.63 23.89
CA PHE A 80 -13.69 -16.24 23.48
C PHE A 80 -13.60 -16.05 21.95
N PRO A 81 -12.74 -15.15 21.44
CA PRO A 81 -12.44 -15.10 20.02
C PRO A 81 -12.04 -16.50 19.59
N ARG A 82 -12.68 -17.01 18.55
CA ARG A 82 -12.36 -18.33 18.02
C ARG A 82 -11.48 -18.12 16.81
N ASN A 83 -10.26 -18.65 16.85
CA ASN A 83 -9.31 -18.65 15.74
C ASN A 83 -9.07 -17.24 15.17
N GLU A 84 -8.70 -16.28 16.03
CA GLU A 84 -8.32 -14.90 15.65
C GLU A 84 -9.45 -14.05 15.03
N TRP A 85 -10.67 -14.57 14.87
CA TRP A 85 -11.79 -13.85 14.25
C TRP A 85 -12.86 -13.44 15.26
N TRP A 86 -13.29 -12.18 15.15
CA TRP A 86 -14.41 -11.62 15.90
C TRP A 86 -15.21 -10.69 15.01
N ASN A 87 -16.53 -10.67 15.19
CA ASN A 87 -17.42 -9.68 14.58
C ASN A 87 -18.56 -9.32 15.56
N PHE A 88 -19.21 -8.20 15.29
CA PHE A 88 -20.30 -7.67 16.12
C PHE A 88 -21.68 -7.83 15.48
N SER A 89 -21.85 -8.78 14.56
CA SER A 89 -23.13 -8.95 13.83
C SER A 89 -24.26 -9.48 14.71
N THR A 90 -23.94 -10.29 15.73
CA THR A 90 -24.90 -10.83 16.71
C THR A 90 -24.55 -10.46 18.15
N LYS A 91 -23.53 -9.62 18.34
CA LYS A 91 -23.01 -9.23 19.65
C LYS A 91 -23.28 -7.76 19.91
N LYS A 92 -23.71 -7.45 21.13
CA LYS A 92 -23.79 -6.07 21.62
C LYS A 92 -22.40 -5.63 22.11
N LEU A 93 -22.14 -4.33 22.08
CA LEU A 93 -20.96 -3.75 22.74
C LEU A 93 -21.13 -3.86 24.26
N VAL A 94 -20.03 -4.10 25.02
CA VAL A 94 -20.04 -4.19 26.52
C VAL A 94 -20.71 -2.97 27.12
N GLU A 95 -20.21 -1.82 26.69
CA GLU A 95 -20.70 -0.50 27.04
C GLU A 95 -20.75 0.26 25.73
N PRO A 96 -21.87 0.21 24.98
CA PRO A 96 -22.00 0.98 23.77
C PRO A 96 -21.85 2.45 24.14
N THR A 97 -20.73 3.06 23.75
CA THR A 97 -20.57 4.48 23.91
C THR A 97 -21.50 5.15 22.92
N ARG A 98 -22.17 6.22 23.36
CA ARG A 98 -22.79 7.13 22.41
C ARG A 98 -21.74 7.52 21.39
N VAL A 99 -22.08 7.47 20.11
CA VAL A 99 -21.21 7.99 19.06
C VAL A 99 -20.83 9.39 19.47
N ASN A 100 -19.56 9.57 19.77
CA ASN A 100 -19.08 10.80 20.38
C ASN A 100 -18.70 11.79 19.30
N ASP A 101 -18.56 13.03 19.72
CA ASP A 101 -18.22 14.11 18.82
C ASP A 101 -16.90 13.83 18.10
N GLN A 102 -15.94 13.11 18.70
CA GLN A 102 -14.65 12.78 18.05
C GLN A 102 -14.81 11.91 16.79
N TYR A 103 -15.70 10.92 16.81
CA TYR A 103 -15.97 10.10 15.62
C TYR A 103 -16.59 10.94 14.51
N LEU A 104 -17.55 11.79 14.87
CA LEU A 104 -18.17 12.73 13.94
C LEU A 104 -17.15 13.74 13.41
N ILE A 105 -16.27 14.25 14.26
CA ILE A 105 -15.15 15.13 13.90
C ILE A 105 -14.27 14.44 12.85
N ASN A 106 -13.88 13.16 13.01
CA ASN A 106 -13.07 12.47 11.99
C ASN A 106 -13.75 12.38 10.62
N ILE A 107 -15.07 12.20 10.59
CA ILE A 107 -15.86 12.26 9.35
C ILE A 107 -15.86 13.69 8.80
N LEU A 108 -16.10 14.68 9.66
CA LEU A 108 -16.10 16.09 9.29
C LEU A 108 -14.73 16.55 8.77
N LEU A 109 -13.61 16.03 9.28
CA LEU A 109 -12.27 16.31 8.76
C LEU A 109 -12.14 15.90 7.28
N LYS A 110 -12.69 14.74 6.91
CA LYS A 110 -12.70 14.28 5.51
C LYS A 110 -13.60 15.15 4.63
N ILE A 111 -14.80 15.48 5.13
CA ILE A 111 -15.76 16.34 4.41
C ILE A 111 -15.15 17.72 4.19
N ASN A 112 -14.58 18.34 5.23
CA ASN A 112 -13.97 19.66 5.16
C ASN A 112 -12.83 19.70 4.14
N GLY A 113 -11.94 18.69 4.13
CA GLY A 113 -10.88 18.58 3.13
C GLY A 113 -11.41 18.47 1.69
N ASN A 114 -12.47 17.68 1.47
CA ASN A 114 -13.10 17.53 0.15
C ASN A 114 -13.80 18.80 -0.33
N LEU A 115 -14.30 19.64 0.58
CA LEU A 115 -14.89 20.94 0.28
C LEU A 115 -13.83 22.05 0.10
N GLY A 116 -12.54 21.72 0.17
CA GLY A 116 -11.44 22.67 0.03
C GLY A 116 -11.08 23.42 1.31
N GLY A 117 -11.68 23.04 2.45
CA GLY A 117 -11.33 23.54 3.77
C GLY A 117 -9.98 23.02 4.25
N LEU A 118 -9.41 23.71 5.23
CA LEU A 118 -8.12 23.35 5.84
C LEU A 118 -8.36 22.94 7.29
N ASN A 119 -8.03 21.70 7.63
CA ASN A 119 -8.27 21.16 8.97
C ASN A 119 -7.23 21.62 9.99
N SER A 120 -5.97 21.73 9.58
CA SER A 120 -4.85 22.04 10.46
C SER A 120 -3.69 22.62 9.64
N MET A 121 -2.88 23.45 10.29
CA MET A 121 -1.69 24.09 9.73
C MET A 121 -0.55 23.94 10.73
N LEU A 122 0.69 23.78 10.26
CA LEU A 122 1.83 23.73 11.18
C LEU A 122 2.07 25.11 11.79
N THR A 123 2.36 25.17 13.09
CA THR A 123 2.73 26.44 13.76
C THR A 123 3.96 27.09 13.12
N THR A 124 4.91 26.28 12.66
CA THR A 124 6.09 26.73 11.90
C THR A 124 5.74 27.26 10.51
N GLU A 125 4.68 26.73 9.87
CA GLU A 125 4.14 27.27 8.61
C GLU A 125 3.51 28.64 8.84
N HIS A 126 2.73 28.78 9.92
CA HIS A 126 2.13 30.05 10.32
C HIS A 126 3.19 31.11 10.66
N GLY A 127 4.22 30.71 11.41
CA GLY A 127 5.35 31.57 11.78
C GLY A 127 6.42 31.72 10.69
N LEU A 128 6.18 31.23 9.47
CA LEU A 128 7.11 31.32 8.35
C LEU A 128 8.53 30.82 8.67
N ASN A 129 8.63 29.75 9.46
CA ASN A 129 9.88 29.21 9.98
C ASN A 129 10.01 27.70 9.72
N ILE A 130 9.52 27.24 8.57
CA ILE A 130 9.82 25.89 8.09
C ILE A 130 11.25 25.91 7.54
N PRO A 131 12.17 25.07 8.08
CA PRO A 131 13.54 25.03 7.61
C PRO A 131 13.60 24.81 6.09
N MET A 132 14.47 25.56 5.41
CA MET A 132 14.65 25.59 3.95
C MET A 132 13.45 26.13 3.15
N ILE A 133 12.22 25.69 3.42
CA ILE A 133 11.01 26.07 2.68
C ILE A 133 10.65 27.55 2.89
N SER A 134 10.84 28.10 4.08
CA SER A 134 10.47 29.51 4.34
C SER A 134 11.52 30.53 3.90
N LYS A 135 12.73 30.08 3.52
CA LYS A 135 13.86 30.98 3.16
C LYS A 135 13.79 31.50 1.72
N ALA A 136 13.14 30.76 0.83
CA ALA A 136 12.96 31.12 -0.57
C ALA A 136 11.67 30.46 -1.10
N PRO A 137 11.07 30.98 -2.20
CA PRO A 137 9.93 30.33 -2.84
C PRO A 137 10.19 28.85 -3.11
N ALA A 138 9.37 27.99 -2.49
CA ALA A 138 9.53 26.54 -2.51
C ALA A 138 8.17 25.84 -2.69
N MET A 139 8.19 24.69 -3.37
CA MET A 139 7.02 23.87 -3.66
C MET A 139 7.30 22.41 -3.24
N MET A 140 6.36 21.78 -2.53
CA MET A 140 6.41 20.36 -2.18
C MET A 140 5.68 19.52 -3.22
N LEU A 141 6.31 18.43 -3.67
CA LEU A 141 5.79 17.56 -4.72
C LEU A 141 5.78 16.09 -4.27
N GLY A 142 4.69 15.38 -4.56
CA GLY A 142 4.58 13.93 -4.41
C GLY A 142 4.09 13.31 -5.72
N MET A 143 4.66 12.17 -6.12
CA MET A 143 4.35 11.53 -7.40
C MET A 143 4.21 10.02 -7.23
N ASP A 144 3.27 9.44 -7.96
CA ASP A 144 3.01 7.99 -8.00
C ASP A 144 2.56 7.56 -9.39
N VAL A 145 2.85 6.31 -9.77
CA VAL A 145 2.38 5.70 -11.02
C VAL A 145 1.74 4.36 -10.72
N SER A 146 0.53 4.17 -11.25
CA SER A 146 -0.23 2.93 -11.16
C SER A 146 -0.43 2.32 -12.54
N HIS A 147 -0.23 1.01 -12.67
CA HIS A 147 -0.42 0.30 -13.94
C HIS A 147 -1.73 -0.49 -13.98
N GLY A 148 -2.28 -0.63 -15.19
CA GLY A 148 -3.38 -1.54 -15.48
C GLY A 148 -3.01 -3.02 -15.30
N SER A 149 -3.99 -3.89 -15.50
CA SER A 149 -3.81 -5.34 -15.41
C SER A 149 -2.63 -5.82 -16.28
N PRO A 150 -1.77 -6.74 -15.79
CA PRO A 150 -0.64 -7.28 -16.56
C PRO A 150 -1.02 -7.94 -17.89
N VAL A 151 -2.29 -8.34 -18.01
CA VAL A 151 -2.92 -9.04 -19.13
C VAL A 151 -3.21 -8.12 -20.32
N GLN A 152 -3.54 -6.87 -20.03
CA GLN A 152 -3.90 -5.89 -21.03
C GLN A 152 -2.70 -4.98 -21.22
N ALA A 153 -1.89 -5.32 -22.23
CA ALA A 153 -0.65 -4.60 -22.52
C ALA A 153 -0.91 -3.15 -22.94
N ASP A 154 -2.12 -2.82 -23.40
CA ASP A 154 -2.47 -1.50 -23.94
C ASP A 154 -3.19 -0.60 -22.92
N VAL A 155 -3.42 -1.07 -21.68
CA VAL A 155 -4.01 -0.20 -20.65
C VAL A 155 -2.99 0.87 -20.27
N PRO A 156 -3.35 2.16 -20.39
CA PRO A 156 -2.43 3.22 -20.05
C PRO A 156 -2.04 3.13 -18.56
N SER A 157 -0.80 3.50 -18.26
CA SER A 157 -0.44 3.76 -16.86
C SER A 157 -1.05 5.08 -16.43
N ILE A 158 -1.39 5.22 -15.16
CA ILE A 158 -1.91 6.45 -14.58
C ILE A 158 -0.82 7.01 -13.69
N SER A 159 -0.29 8.18 -14.07
CA SER A 159 0.58 8.98 -13.20
C SER A 159 -0.24 10.01 -12.45
N VAL A 160 0.08 10.19 -11.17
CA VAL A 160 -0.52 11.18 -10.29
C VAL A 160 0.60 12.02 -9.71
N MET A 161 0.42 13.34 -9.74
CA MET A 161 1.31 14.30 -9.10
C MET A 161 0.49 15.20 -8.18
N VAL A 162 0.94 15.36 -6.94
CA VAL A 162 0.39 16.33 -5.99
C VAL A 162 1.42 17.42 -5.72
N SER A 163 0.98 18.67 -5.67
CA SER A 163 1.84 19.83 -5.42
C SER A 163 1.23 20.82 -4.43
N SER A 164 2.05 21.40 -3.56
CA SER A 164 1.62 22.52 -2.71
C SER A 164 1.35 23.76 -3.56
N ARG A 165 0.26 24.49 -3.29
CA ARG A 165 -0.22 25.56 -4.18
C ARG A 165 0.27 26.98 -3.86
N GLN A 166 0.70 27.25 -2.64
CA GLN A 166 0.84 28.63 -2.18
C GLN A 166 2.04 28.76 -1.25
N TRP A 167 3.24 29.03 -1.78
CA TRP A 167 4.34 29.44 -0.89
C TRP A 167 3.96 30.72 -0.14
N SER A 168 4.21 30.83 1.16
CA SER A 168 4.95 29.93 2.06
C SER A 168 4.12 28.83 2.74
N SER A 169 2.82 28.75 2.46
CA SER A 169 1.88 27.74 2.99
C SER A 169 1.91 26.41 2.22
N ILE A 170 2.36 25.36 2.89
CA ILE A 170 2.48 24.01 2.32
C ILE A 170 1.24 23.14 2.53
N SER A 171 0.25 23.56 3.31
CA SER A 171 -0.88 22.72 3.72
C SER A 171 -1.99 22.55 2.66
N ARG A 172 -1.87 23.19 1.49
CA ARG A 172 -2.87 23.11 0.40
C ARG A 172 -2.26 22.46 -0.83
N TYR A 173 -2.83 21.32 -1.23
CA TYR A 173 -2.33 20.55 -2.36
C TYR A 173 -3.30 20.57 -3.54
N ARG A 174 -2.75 20.44 -4.74
CA ARG A 174 -3.48 20.13 -5.97
C ARG A 174 -2.96 18.82 -6.54
N ALA A 175 -3.87 17.94 -6.93
CA ALA A 175 -3.53 16.76 -7.72
C ALA A 175 -3.68 17.05 -9.22
N CYS A 176 -2.77 16.51 -10.01
CA CYS A 176 -2.89 16.38 -11.45
C CYS A 176 -2.69 14.90 -11.81
N VAL A 177 -3.44 14.44 -12.81
CA VAL A 177 -3.43 13.05 -13.25
C VAL A 177 -3.17 13.03 -14.74
N ARG A 178 -2.31 12.12 -15.19
CA ARG A 178 -2.07 11.89 -16.61
C ARG A 178 -2.03 10.42 -16.95
N THR A 179 -2.58 10.12 -18.11
CA THR A 179 -2.36 8.84 -18.78
C THR A 179 -0.96 8.83 -19.39
N LEU A 180 -0.26 7.73 -19.19
CA LEU A 180 1.04 7.45 -19.78
C LEU A 180 0.92 6.25 -20.70
N SER A 181 1.95 6.03 -21.51
CA SER A 181 2.11 4.76 -22.22
C SER A 181 2.02 3.59 -21.24
N PRO A 182 1.53 2.43 -21.69
CA PRO A 182 1.40 1.26 -20.83
C PRO A 182 2.74 0.84 -20.20
N LYS A 183 2.71 0.50 -18.91
CA LYS A 183 3.88 0.07 -18.10
C LYS A 183 5.03 1.06 -18.10
N PHE A 184 4.73 2.34 -18.31
CA PHE A 184 5.71 3.40 -18.28
C PHE A 184 5.72 4.05 -16.89
N GLU A 185 6.79 3.78 -16.13
CA GLU A 185 6.95 4.20 -14.73
C GLU A 185 7.41 5.66 -14.60
N MET A 186 8.10 6.17 -15.61
CA MET A 186 8.64 7.52 -15.56
C MET A 186 7.52 8.56 -15.74
N VAL A 187 7.33 9.42 -14.75
CA VAL A 187 6.43 10.58 -14.88
C VAL A 187 7.04 11.57 -15.88
N VAL A 188 6.47 11.61 -17.09
CA VAL A 188 6.91 12.49 -18.18
C VAL A 188 6.08 13.77 -18.27
N ALA A 189 6.62 14.75 -19.02
CA ALA A 189 5.99 16.04 -19.25
C ALA A 189 5.67 16.78 -17.94
N LEU A 190 6.58 16.68 -16.95
CA LEU A 190 6.55 17.51 -15.75
C LEU A 190 6.41 18.99 -16.13
N PHE A 191 7.24 19.41 -17.07
CA PHE A 191 7.22 20.70 -17.75
C PHE A 191 7.14 20.47 -19.26
N LYS A 192 6.27 21.19 -19.97
CA LYS A 192 6.18 21.14 -21.43
C LYS A 192 5.84 22.52 -21.98
N ARG A 193 6.86 23.23 -22.43
CA ARG A 193 6.72 24.56 -23.05
C ARG A 193 5.94 24.45 -24.35
N ASP A 194 4.76 25.06 -24.42
CA ASP A 194 3.97 25.27 -25.62
C ASP A 194 3.99 26.77 -25.95
N SER A 195 4.23 27.14 -27.20
CA SER A 195 4.49 28.50 -27.73
C SER A 195 4.51 29.66 -26.70
N ASN A 196 5.71 30.19 -26.40
CA ASN A 196 6.08 31.40 -25.63
C ASN A 196 5.34 31.84 -24.33
N THR A 197 4.14 31.35 -24.00
CA THR A 197 3.35 31.81 -22.83
C THR A 197 2.55 30.71 -22.11
N MET A 198 2.47 29.47 -22.63
CA MET A 198 1.63 28.40 -22.05
C MET A 198 2.46 27.16 -21.67
N ASP A 199 2.37 26.71 -20.42
CA ASP A 199 2.94 25.42 -20.00
C ASP A 199 1.88 24.31 -20.10
N ALA A 200 2.10 23.36 -21.00
CA ALA A 200 1.31 22.15 -21.15
C ALA A 200 1.82 21.01 -20.24
N GLY A 201 2.69 21.31 -19.27
CA GLY A 201 3.21 20.41 -18.24
C GLY A 201 2.19 20.01 -17.16
N ILE A 202 2.56 19.04 -16.35
CA ILE A 202 1.75 18.53 -15.23
C ILE A 202 1.90 19.41 -13.98
N ILE A 203 3.00 20.15 -13.88
CA ILE A 203 3.23 21.21 -12.89
C ILE A 203 2.43 22.44 -13.32
N ARG A 204 1.43 22.85 -12.54
CA ARG A 204 0.56 24.01 -12.81
C ARG A 204 0.17 24.76 -11.55
#